data_AF-A0A7S1J4K1-F1
#
_entry.id   AF-A0A7S1J4K1-F1
#
_cell.length_a   1.000
_cell.length_b   1.000
_cell.length_c   1.000
_cell.angle_alpha   90.00
_cell.angle_beta   90.00
_cell.angle_gamma   90.00
#
_symmetry.space_group_name_H-M   'P 1'
#
loop_
_entity.id
_entity.type
_entity.pdbx_description
1 polymer ?
#
loop_
_entity_poly.entity_id
_entity_poly.type
_entity_poly.pdbx_seq_one_letter_code
_entity_poly.pdbx_strand_id
1 'polypeptide(L)'
;KGAPTRPRLLIVKLALAVAMQKTAGLVKETDFDDVRQWLRRLDLVANYQKQLREACTCSILYWFRSLVPIYFKNVFKSPELVLSLRFMLAALQDPAAVLLKAEHLKDRQALLQSYSKEVNESLEMEIIDPLKKQIEDDLRLQIHSVVLGQDSRDLHQLPTLKDFARFTTLPPLRFFGEILCIRDSVQQYLDLQFYNMSAISQHDWKTYEELRALANEKYGLTLLDVHLPGATLDQGLDVLEITRNIHIFVSKYTYNLNNQLFIEKPSLTQSKNLHTIHIRHIANSIRTHGTGIMNTTVNFVYTFLGKKFWFFSQFLFDDHIKSRLMKDYRQFLDTKEECRGRYPVKKAEKFVKYVRKLPGQQEGTASFLDLFRELITEIGNTLGYVRMVRSGGLRFISDAVKFVPDLSAEVRFEDLVEKSQLPDCTVSAAANLDAILNELGSKFSEGSDYFQAFEQVFRKEMQKDKYQPLKNFFIIVPALTLSFVDHMISAKDKVSKKGKESSFTDDGFALGVAFILKVLRQNEEFDTLHWFTSIEEYYRTYLHDLNTDMDSKRRARKDRAEAEITTMKLTKDKIETAMKEFELLFYAFRSSRVFFSDTNDDVDGEESVDGEGDDE
;
A
#
# COMPACT_ATOMS: atom_id res chain seq x y z
N LYS A 1 -0.44 13.45 85.15
CA LYS A 1 -0.77 13.05 83.76
C LYS A 1 -0.43 14.20 82.83
N GLY A 2 0.55 14.05 81.94
CA GLY A 2 0.94 15.09 81.00
C GLY A 2 1.87 14.53 79.94
N ALA A 3 1.88 15.14 78.75
CA ALA A 3 2.73 14.68 77.65
C ALA A 3 4.22 14.69 78.05
N PRO A 4 5.00 13.69 77.61
CA PRO A 4 6.43 13.56 77.89
C PRO A 4 7.24 14.56 77.06
N THR A 5 7.17 15.85 77.39
CA THR A 5 7.89 16.89 76.66
C THR A 5 9.37 16.89 77.07
N ARG A 6 10.27 17.20 76.12
CA ARG A 6 11.72 17.33 76.36
C ARG A 6 12.09 18.16 77.61
N PRO A 7 11.49 19.36 77.86
CA PRO A 7 11.79 20.13 79.07
C PRO A 7 11.32 19.43 80.36
N ARG A 8 10.16 18.77 80.36
CA ARG A 8 9.66 18.03 81.53
C ARG A 8 10.55 16.84 81.86
N LEU A 9 10.97 16.09 80.85
CA LEU A 9 11.90 14.97 81.03
C LEU A 9 13.26 15.43 81.51
N LEU A 10 13.74 16.56 81.01
CA LEU A 10 15.01 17.15 81.44
C LEU A 10 14.94 17.63 82.89
N ILE A 11 13.85 18.29 83.29
CA ILE A 11 13.62 18.70 84.68
C ILE A 11 13.56 17.48 85.61
N VAL A 12 12.85 16.41 85.23
CA VAL A 12 12.78 15.18 86.05
C VAL A 12 14.15 14.49 86.14
N LYS A 13 14.91 14.41 85.04
CA LYS A 13 16.27 13.86 85.03
C LYS A 13 17.22 14.70 85.90
N LEU A 14 17.13 16.04 85.84
CA LEU A 14 17.93 16.94 86.67
C LEU A 14 17.53 16.87 88.15
N ALA A 15 16.24 16.83 88.45
CA ALA A 15 15.74 16.69 89.82
C ALA A 15 16.18 15.36 90.43
N LEU A 16 16.12 14.26 89.67
CA LEU A 16 16.65 12.97 90.09
C LEU A 16 18.17 13.01 90.29
N ALA A 17 18.92 13.65 89.40
CA ALA A 17 20.37 13.81 89.55
C ALA A 17 20.76 14.62 90.80
N VAL A 18 20.02 15.69 91.12
CA VAL A 18 20.24 16.50 92.33
C VAL A 18 19.82 15.74 93.59
N ALA A 19 18.72 14.97 93.53
CA ALA A 19 18.31 14.08 94.62
C ALA A 19 19.41 13.04 94.91
N MET A 20 20.04 12.44 93.91
CA MET A 20 21.17 11.54 94.12
C MET A 20 22.35 12.21 94.86
N GLN A 21 22.64 13.47 94.55
CA GLN A 21 23.78 14.18 95.16
C GLN A 21 23.50 14.67 96.59
N LYS A 22 22.27 15.08 96.90
CA LYS A 22 21.91 15.68 98.21
C LYS A 22 21.27 14.72 99.20
N THR A 23 20.70 13.60 98.74
CA THR A 23 19.95 12.64 99.59
C THR A 23 20.55 11.23 99.52
N ALA A 24 21.87 11.12 99.65
CA ALA A 24 22.55 9.83 99.79
C ALA A 24 22.04 9.10 101.06
N GLY A 25 21.35 7.97 100.88
CA GLY A 25 20.85 7.11 101.96
C GLY A 25 19.34 7.15 102.26
N LEU A 26 18.55 8.01 101.59
CA LEU A 26 17.10 8.12 101.82
C LEU A 26 16.23 7.27 100.88
N VAL A 27 16.76 6.83 99.74
CA VAL A 27 16.05 6.02 98.72
C VAL A 27 16.90 4.78 98.41
N LYS A 28 16.26 3.61 98.30
CA LYS A 28 16.94 2.36 97.92
C LYS A 28 17.46 2.47 96.49
N GLU A 29 18.68 2.00 96.25
CA GLU A 29 19.31 2.03 94.92
C GLU A 29 18.48 1.29 93.86
N THR A 30 17.78 0.22 94.25
CA THR A 30 16.90 -0.57 93.37
C THR A 30 15.73 0.25 92.82
N ASP A 31 15.04 1.01 93.67
CA ASP A 31 13.88 1.81 93.26
C ASP A 31 14.29 2.96 92.35
N PHE A 32 15.52 3.47 92.53
CA PHE A 32 16.12 4.47 91.68
C PHE A 32 16.44 3.93 90.28
N ASP A 33 17.05 2.75 90.19
CA ASP A 33 17.36 2.12 88.91
C ASP A 33 16.10 1.78 88.11
N ASP A 34 15.03 1.37 88.79
CA ASP A 34 13.71 1.18 88.18
C ASP A 34 13.18 2.49 87.58
N VAL A 35 13.16 3.58 88.36
CA VAL A 35 12.71 4.90 87.86
C VAL A 35 13.56 5.39 86.69
N ARG A 36 14.88 5.15 86.72
CA ARG A 36 15.79 5.48 85.63
C ARG A 36 15.50 4.65 84.38
N GLN A 37 15.21 3.37 84.52
CA GLN A 37 14.85 2.49 83.41
C GLN A 37 13.52 2.93 82.77
N TRP A 38 12.52 3.27 83.58
CA TRP A 38 11.24 3.81 83.12
C TRP A 38 11.41 5.14 82.37
N LEU A 39 12.24 6.05 82.89
CA LEU A 39 12.54 7.31 82.22
C LEU A 39 13.30 7.13 80.90
N ARG A 40 14.21 6.14 80.81
CA ARG A 40 14.88 5.78 79.55
C ARG A 40 13.89 5.23 78.52
N ARG A 41 12.99 4.32 78.92
CA ARG A 41 11.94 3.79 78.03
C ARG A 41 11.01 4.89 77.55
N LEU A 42 10.62 5.78 78.45
CA LEU A 42 9.72 6.89 78.13
C LEU A 42 10.40 7.94 77.24
N ASP A 43 11.71 8.18 77.40
CA ASP A 43 12.50 9.04 76.51
C ASP A 43 12.68 8.42 75.11
N LEU A 44 12.86 7.10 75.04
CA LEU A 44 12.90 6.35 73.78
C LEU A 44 11.56 6.44 73.04
N VAL A 45 10.45 6.20 73.74
CA VAL A 45 9.09 6.33 73.15
C VAL A 45 8.76 7.79 72.81
N ALA A 46 9.28 8.77 73.54
CA ALA A 46 9.07 10.18 73.22
C ALA A 46 9.86 10.62 71.97
N ASN A 47 11.02 10.01 71.69
CA ASN A 47 11.93 10.40 70.61
C ASN A 47 12.10 9.34 69.51
N TYR A 48 11.31 8.27 69.50
CA TYR A 48 11.52 7.13 68.60
C TYR A 48 11.58 7.54 67.12
N GLN A 49 10.72 8.48 66.68
CA GLN A 49 10.72 8.96 65.29
C GLN A 49 12.02 9.66 64.92
N LYS A 50 12.60 10.42 65.85
CA LYS A 50 13.86 11.13 65.64
C LYS A 50 15.03 10.14 65.62
N GLN A 51 15.06 9.21 66.57
CA GLN A 51 16.08 8.15 66.62
C GLN A 51 16.02 7.23 65.39
N LEU A 52 14.81 6.88 64.94
CA LEU A 52 14.62 6.08 63.73
C LEU A 52 15.12 6.82 62.49
N ARG A 53 14.80 8.12 62.35
CA ARG A 53 15.35 8.94 61.26
C ARG A 53 16.88 8.97 61.32
N GLU A 54 17.47 9.29 62.47
CA GLU A 54 18.93 9.35 62.64
C GLU A 54 19.63 8.00 62.33
N ALA A 55 19.02 6.87 62.72
CA ALA A 55 19.57 5.54 62.44
C ALA A 55 19.43 5.11 60.97
N CYS A 56 18.38 5.56 60.28
CA CYS A 56 18.10 5.20 58.88
C CYS A 56 18.60 6.26 57.87
N THR A 57 19.25 7.34 58.31
CA THR A 57 19.67 8.40 57.39
C THR A 57 20.84 7.93 56.51
N CYS A 58 20.64 7.87 55.20
CA CYS A 58 21.66 7.51 54.22
C CYS A 58 22.48 8.70 53.71
N SER A 59 22.61 9.78 54.50
CA SER A 59 23.35 10.99 54.09
C SER A 59 24.77 10.67 53.60
N ILE A 60 25.40 9.62 54.14
CA ILE A 60 26.76 9.19 53.81
C ILE A 60 26.99 8.99 52.30
N LEU A 61 25.92 8.68 51.55
CA LEU A 61 25.98 8.49 50.10
C LEU A 61 26.43 9.74 49.34
N TYR A 62 26.24 10.95 49.88
CA TYR A 62 26.71 12.18 49.25
C TYR A 62 28.24 12.19 49.07
N TRP A 63 28.99 11.72 50.07
CA TRP A 63 30.45 11.65 50.01
C TRP A 63 30.94 10.53 49.08
N PHE A 64 30.08 9.56 48.80
CA PHE A 64 30.31 8.46 47.86
C PHE A 64 29.56 8.63 46.53
N ARG A 65 29.24 9.86 46.13
CA ARG A 65 28.49 10.16 44.89
C ARG A 65 29.12 9.58 43.62
N SER A 66 30.44 9.36 43.60
CA SER A 66 31.15 8.70 42.50
C SER A 66 30.72 7.24 42.26
N LEU A 67 30.12 6.58 43.27
CA LEU A 67 29.61 5.21 43.14
C LEU A 67 28.20 5.16 42.54
N VAL A 68 27.47 6.28 42.49
CA VAL A 68 26.09 6.33 42.00
C VAL A 68 26.00 5.93 40.51
N PRO A 69 26.84 6.46 39.59
CA PRO A 69 26.83 6.02 38.20
C PRO A 69 27.19 4.53 38.04
N ILE A 70 28.10 4.00 38.87
CA ILE A 70 28.51 2.58 38.81
C ILE A 70 27.34 1.68 39.23
N TYR A 71 26.59 2.08 40.26
CA TYR A 71 25.39 1.38 40.68
C TYR A 71 24.33 1.38 39.56
N PHE A 72 24.07 2.52 38.92
CA PHE A 72 23.14 2.60 37.79
C PHE A 72 23.56 1.72 36.61
N LYS A 73 24.86 1.67 36.26
CA LYS A 73 25.39 0.71 35.26
C LYS A 73 25.08 -0.74 35.61
N ASN A 74 25.20 -1.11 36.89
CA ASN A 74 24.93 -2.46 37.33
C ASN A 74 23.43 -2.79 37.30
N VAL A 75 22.57 -1.85 37.69
CA VAL A 75 21.11 -1.99 37.55
C VAL A 75 20.71 -2.15 36.08
N PHE A 76 21.31 -1.37 35.19
CA PHE A 76 21.08 -1.50 33.75
C PHE A 76 21.53 -2.87 33.20
N LYS A 77 22.67 -3.40 33.69
CA LYS A 77 23.14 -4.73 33.30
C LYS A 77 22.23 -5.85 33.79
N SER A 78 21.60 -5.69 34.95
CA SER A 78 20.77 -6.68 35.63
C SER A 78 19.34 -6.16 35.88
N PRO A 79 18.41 -6.36 34.93
CA PRO A 79 17.02 -5.88 35.02
C PRO A 79 16.22 -6.40 36.23
N GLU A 80 16.71 -7.41 36.94
CA GLU A 80 16.12 -7.90 38.18
C GLU A 80 16.20 -6.88 39.33
N LEU A 81 17.22 -6.02 39.31
CA LEU A 81 17.45 -5.03 40.36
C LEU A 81 16.66 -3.75 40.15
N VAL A 82 15.86 -3.63 39.11
CA VAL A 82 15.15 -2.40 38.71
C VAL A 82 14.26 -1.83 39.81
N LEU A 83 13.61 -2.69 40.61
CA LEU A 83 12.80 -2.25 41.76
C LEU A 83 13.64 -1.56 42.84
N SER A 84 14.92 -1.93 42.97
CA SER A 84 15.84 -1.34 43.94
C SER A 84 16.20 0.12 43.63
N LEU A 85 16.00 0.56 42.38
CA LEU A 85 16.19 1.95 41.97
C LEU A 85 15.34 2.92 42.80
N ARG A 86 14.12 2.53 43.19
CA ARG A 86 13.25 3.33 44.06
C ARG A 86 13.87 3.57 45.43
N PHE A 87 14.42 2.51 46.03
CA PHE A 87 15.03 2.59 47.35
C PHE A 87 16.34 3.37 47.29
N MET A 88 17.13 3.19 46.23
CA MET A 88 18.35 3.97 46.03
C MET A 88 18.06 5.45 45.85
N LEU A 89 17.08 5.83 45.02
CA LEU A 89 16.68 7.23 44.84
C LEU A 89 16.13 7.84 46.13
N ALA A 90 15.40 7.06 46.95
CA ALA A 90 14.96 7.52 48.27
C ALA A 90 16.16 7.76 49.20
N ALA A 91 17.15 6.86 49.23
CA ALA A 91 18.36 7.02 50.03
C ALA A 91 19.22 8.22 49.56
N LEU A 92 19.23 8.52 48.26
CA LEU A 92 19.90 9.69 47.70
C LEU A 92 19.19 11.01 48.03
N GLN A 93 17.97 11.00 48.58
CA GLN A 93 17.31 12.23 49.05
C GLN A 93 17.75 12.64 50.46
N ASP A 94 18.18 11.69 51.29
CA ASP A 94 18.57 11.92 52.69
C ASP A 94 19.65 12.99 52.89
N PRO A 95 20.68 13.12 52.02
CA PRO A 95 21.65 14.20 52.10
C PRO A 95 21.04 15.60 52.10
N ALA A 96 19.85 15.83 51.56
CA ALA A 96 19.26 17.18 51.47
C ALA A 96 19.20 17.91 52.81
N ALA A 97 18.92 17.19 53.91
CA ALA A 97 18.90 17.80 55.24
C ALA A 97 20.27 18.30 55.71
N VAL A 98 21.36 17.73 55.19
CA VAL A 98 22.75 18.15 55.45
C VAL A 98 23.16 19.26 54.50
N LEU A 99 22.82 19.13 53.21
CA LEU A 99 23.15 20.11 52.17
C LEU A 99 22.48 21.47 52.45
N LEU A 100 21.24 21.47 52.94
CA LEU A 100 20.52 22.69 53.33
C LEU A 100 21.08 23.38 54.59
N LYS A 101 21.93 22.71 55.36
CA LYS A 101 22.62 23.26 56.55
C LYS A 101 24.01 23.81 56.22
N ALA A 102 24.42 23.81 54.97
CA ALA A 102 25.69 24.37 54.52
C ALA A 102 25.74 25.90 54.76
N GLU A 103 26.48 26.34 55.77
CA GLU A 103 26.63 27.77 56.10
C GLU A 103 27.64 28.51 55.20
N HIS A 104 28.47 27.77 54.45
CA HIS A 104 29.54 28.32 53.62
C HIS A 104 29.07 28.95 52.29
N LEU A 105 27.79 28.78 51.92
CA LEU A 105 27.22 29.32 50.69
C LEU A 105 26.15 30.37 51.00
N LYS A 106 26.12 31.44 50.18
CA LYS A 106 25.10 32.50 50.24
C LYS A 106 23.72 31.98 49.84
N ASP A 107 23.67 31.05 48.89
CA ASP A 107 22.47 30.32 48.50
C ASP A 107 22.62 28.84 48.84
N ARG A 108 21.81 28.39 49.80
CA ARG A 108 21.79 27.01 50.31
C ARG A 108 21.06 26.06 49.36
N GLN A 109 20.20 26.59 48.49
CA GLN A 109 19.46 25.80 47.51
C GLN A 109 20.31 25.45 46.30
N ALA A 110 21.25 26.31 45.91
CA ALA A 110 22.15 26.08 44.78
C ALA A 110 22.92 24.75 44.88
N LEU A 111 23.40 24.38 46.08
CA LEU A 111 24.15 23.13 46.28
C LEU A 111 23.24 21.89 46.20
N LEU A 112 22.00 22.00 46.68
CA LEU A 112 21.00 20.93 46.53
C LEU A 112 20.59 20.76 45.06
N GLN A 113 20.40 21.87 44.33
CA GLN A 113 20.09 21.85 42.91
C GLN A 113 21.23 21.24 42.08
N SER A 114 22.49 21.59 42.39
CA SER A 114 23.65 21.01 41.72
C SER A 114 23.75 19.50 41.97
N TYR A 115 23.49 19.04 43.20
CA TYR A 115 23.48 17.61 43.51
C TYR A 115 22.32 16.87 42.83
N SER A 116 21.12 17.47 42.85
CA SER A 116 19.94 16.92 42.15
C SER A 116 20.22 16.75 40.66
N LYS A 117 20.83 17.76 40.04
CA LYS A 117 21.21 17.74 38.63
C LYS A 117 22.25 16.65 38.34
N GLU A 118 23.29 16.51 39.17
CA GLU A 118 24.31 15.46 39.02
C GLU A 118 23.71 14.04 39.06
N VAL A 119 22.77 13.79 39.98
CA VAL A 119 22.10 12.49 40.08
C VAL A 119 21.15 12.24 38.92
N ASN A 120 20.37 13.25 38.50
CA ASN A 120 19.47 13.15 37.34
C ASN A 120 20.26 12.91 36.04
N GLU A 121 21.35 13.65 35.80
CA GLU A 121 22.24 13.44 34.64
C GLU A 121 22.85 12.04 34.65
N SER A 122 23.23 11.53 35.84
CA SER A 122 23.74 10.16 35.97
C SER A 122 22.68 9.11 35.66
N LEU A 123 21.42 9.34 36.07
CA LEU A 123 20.29 8.45 35.76
C LEU A 123 19.96 8.47 34.26
N GLU A 124 19.99 9.66 33.65
CA GLU A 124 19.76 9.84 32.22
C GLU A 124 20.82 9.13 31.39
N MET A 125 22.11 9.40 31.64
CA MET A 125 23.21 8.85 30.86
C MET A 125 23.37 7.33 31.02
N GLU A 126 23.14 6.78 32.22
CA GLU A 126 23.47 5.38 32.52
C GLU A 126 22.28 4.42 32.41
N ILE A 127 21.04 4.92 32.50
CA ILE A 127 19.83 4.09 32.41
C ILE A 127 18.95 4.53 31.24
N ILE A 128 18.50 5.78 31.23
CA ILE A 128 17.42 6.21 30.31
C ILE A 128 17.90 6.23 28.84
N ASP A 129 19.04 6.84 28.54
CA ASP A 129 19.54 6.95 27.18
C ASP A 129 19.99 5.60 26.59
N PRO A 130 20.69 4.73 27.33
CA PRO A 130 20.94 3.36 26.90
C PRO A 130 19.66 2.56 26.67
N LEU A 131 18.65 2.73 27.52
CA LEU A 131 17.36 2.05 27.40
C LEU A 131 16.60 2.48 26.13
N LYS A 132 16.53 3.78 25.85
CA LYS A 132 15.92 4.34 24.64
C LYS A 132 16.50 3.70 23.37
N LYS A 133 17.84 3.65 23.27
CA LYS A 133 18.54 3.08 22.11
C LYS A 133 18.36 1.57 22.00
N GLN A 134 18.48 0.83 23.12
CA GLN A 134 18.35 -0.62 23.09
C GLN A 134 16.94 -1.08 22.76
N ILE A 135 15.90 -0.39 23.25
CA ILE A 135 14.52 -0.66 22.86
C ILE A 135 14.35 -0.37 21.37
N GLU A 136 14.79 0.78 20.86
CA GLU A 136 14.71 1.10 19.43
C GLU A 136 15.41 0.08 18.54
N ASP A 137 16.65 -0.31 18.88
CA ASP A 137 17.45 -1.27 18.12
C ASP A 137 16.78 -2.65 18.12
N ASP A 138 16.28 -3.10 19.27
CA ASP A 138 15.58 -4.38 19.38
C ASP A 138 14.27 -4.41 18.58
N LEU A 139 13.46 -3.35 18.64
CA LEU A 139 12.25 -3.21 17.83
C LEU A 139 12.60 -3.29 16.33
N ARG A 140 13.62 -2.55 15.90
CA ARG A 140 14.07 -2.55 14.49
C ARG A 140 14.62 -3.89 14.03
N LEU A 141 15.43 -4.55 14.85
CA LEU A 141 15.98 -5.88 14.52
C LEU A 141 14.88 -6.92 14.33
N GLN A 142 13.83 -6.88 15.16
CA GLN A 142 12.70 -7.79 15.05
C GLN A 142 11.87 -7.57 13.78
N ILE A 143 11.64 -6.32 13.37
CA ILE A 143 10.91 -6.07 12.13
C ILE A 143 11.80 -6.34 10.90
N HIS A 144 13.08 -6.03 10.97
CA HIS A 144 14.01 -6.33 9.89
C HIS A 144 14.14 -7.84 9.62
N SER A 145 14.11 -8.69 10.66
CA SER A 145 14.10 -10.15 10.46
C SER A 145 12.81 -10.64 9.79
N VAL A 146 11.66 -10.06 10.15
CA VAL A 146 10.36 -10.36 9.53
C VAL A 146 10.30 -9.89 8.07
N VAL A 147 10.76 -8.66 7.79
CA VAL A 147 10.71 -8.05 6.45
C VAL A 147 11.65 -8.76 5.47
N LEU A 148 12.83 -9.22 5.92
CA LEU A 148 13.77 -9.97 5.06
C LEU A 148 13.40 -11.44 4.85
N GLY A 149 12.33 -11.94 5.51
CA GLY A 149 11.93 -13.33 5.41
C GLY A 149 13.04 -14.30 5.85
N GLN A 150 13.94 -13.86 6.75
CA GLN A 150 14.94 -14.76 7.31
C GLN A 150 14.19 -15.80 8.17
N ASP A 151 14.42 -17.07 7.87
CA ASP A 151 13.89 -18.17 8.65
C ASP A 151 14.18 -17.91 10.13
N SER A 152 13.14 -17.98 10.96
CA SER A 152 13.14 -17.84 12.42
C SER A 152 14.04 -18.85 13.16
N ARG A 153 14.91 -19.57 12.45
CA ARG A 153 15.78 -20.65 12.93
C ARG A 153 17.11 -20.18 13.51
N ASP A 154 17.55 -18.95 13.23
CA ASP A 154 18.75 -18.36 13.84
C ASP A 154 18.48 -17.50 15.09
N LEU A 155 17.23 -17.45 15.57
CA LEU A 155 16.87 -16.73 16.81
C LEU A 155 17.55 -17.31 18.07
N HIS A 156 18.09 -18.53 18.01
CA HIS A 156 18.79 -19.17 19.12
C HIS A 156 20.22 -18.63 19.36
N GLN A 157 20.71 -17.72 18.51
CA GLN A 157 22.01 -17.05 18.69
C GLN A 157 21.89 -15.56 19.07
N LEU A 158 20.69 -15.09 19.40
CA LEU A 158 20.53 -13.74 19.96
C LEU A 158 21.13 -13.70 21.38
N PRO A 159 21.98 -12.71 21.70
CA PRO A 159 22.50 -12.55 23.05
C PRO A 159 21.31 -12.42 24.01
N THR A 160 21.29 -13.26 25.05
CA THR A 160 20.28 -13.29 26.14
C THR A 160 19.41 -12.04 26.16
N LEU A 161 18.20 -12.15 25.59
CA LEU A 161 17.21 -11.06 25.55
C LEU A 161 16.99 -10.59 26.99
N LYS A 162 17.56 -9.45 27.33
CA LYS A 162 17.34 -8.82 28.63
C LYS A 162 15.92 -8.28 28.62
N ASP A 163 15.14 -8.67 29.62
CA ASP A 163 13.78 -8.20 29.80
C ASP A 163 13.78 -6.73 30.25
N PHE A 164 13.85 -5.81 29.28
CA PHE A 164 13.79 -4.37 29.52
C PHE A 164 12.38 -3.87 29.83
N ALA A 165 11.34 -4.69 29.66
CA ALA A 165 9.96 -4.32 30.01
C ALA A 165 9.80 -4.01 31.50
N ARG A 166 10.69 -4.54 32.35
CA ARG A 166 10.73 -4.20 33.78
C ARG A 166 11.02 -2.72 34.06
N PHE A 167 11.79 -2.05 33.18
CA PHE A 167 12.06 -0.62 33.31
C PHE A 167 10.86 0.23 32.89
N THR A 168 10.11 -0.19 31.87
CA THR A 168 8.93 0.53 31.36
C THR A 168 7.69 0.31 32.22
N THR A 169 7.64 -0.78 32.98
CA THR A 169 6.56 -1.09 33.94
C THR A 169 6.78 -0.48 35.33
N LEU A 170 7.93 0.16 35.58
CA LEU A 170 8.16 0.88 36.84
C LEU A 170 7.17 2.06 36.99
N PRO A 171 6.40 2.14 38.09
CA PRO A 171 5.69 3.35 38.46
C PRO A 171 6.65 4.53 38.68
N PRO A 172 6.10 5.76 38.65
CA PRO A 172 6.89 6.98 38.67
C PRO A 172 7.80 7.07 39.90
N LEU A 173 9.07 7.36 39.64
CA LEU A 173 10.09 7.57 40.66
C LEU A 173 9.98 9.01 41.17
N ARG A 174 10.08 9.22 42.48
CA ARG A 174 10.08 10.57 43.06
C ARG A 174 11.49 10.94 43.45
N PHE A 175 11.97 12.11 43.04
CA PHE A 175 13.28 12.64 43.40
C PHE A 175 13.22 14.17 43.60
N PHE A 176 13.52 14.65 44.80
CA PHE A 176 13.48 16.08 45.19
C PHE A 176 12.22 16.87 44.76
N GLY A 177 11.06 16.21 44.69
CA GLY A 177 9.79 16.81 44.28
C GLY A 177 9.46 16.67 42.79
N GLU A 178 10.41 16.19 41.98
CA GLU A 178 10.21 15.79 40.60
C GLU A 178 9.67 14.36 40.51
N ILE A 179 8.81 14.12 39.53
CA ILE A 179 8.26 12.81 39.21
C ILE A 179 8.91 12.36 37.90
N LEU A 180 9.75 11.34 38.00
CA LEU A 180 10.48 10.76 36.89
C LEU A 180 9.79 9.47 36.43
N CYS A 181 9.19 9.51 35.25
CA CYS A 181 8.59 8.34 34.62
C CYS A 181 9.49 7.84 33.48
N ILE A 182 10.14 6.69 33.68
CA ILE A 182 11.04 6.11 32.67
C ILE A 182 10.25 5.76 31.40
N ARG A 183 9.04 5.21 31.56
CA ARG A 183 8.13 4.87 30.47
C ARG A 183 7.87 6.07 29.56
N ASP A 184 7.46 7.20 30.13
CA ASP A 184 7.05 8.38 29.37
C ASP A 184 8.25 8.97 28.61
N SER A 185 9.46 8.92 29.20
CA SER A 185 10.69 9.34 28.53
C SER A 185 11.05 8.46 27.32
N VAL A 186 10.82 7.14 27.43
CA VAL A 186 11.03 6.21 26.31
C VAL A 186 9.95 6.40 25.24
N GLN A 187 8.67 6.56 25.62
CA GLN A 187 7.57 6.83 24.69
C GLN A 187 7.84 8.10 23.88
N GLN A 188 8.16 9.20 24.55
CA GLN A 188 8.44 10.48 23.87
C GLN A 188 9.61 10.36 22.89
N TYR A 189 10.66 9.61 23.26
CA TYR A 189 11.79 9.37 22.37
C TYR A 189 11.38 8.58 21.13
N LEU A 190 10.68 7.45 21.32
CA LEU A 190 10.25 6.60 20.21
C LEU A 190 9.22 7.32 19.31
N ASP A 191 8.29 8.07 19.88
CA ASP A 191 7.33 8.88 19.12
C ASP A 191 8.04 9.89 18.21
N LEU A 192 9.00 10.63 18.77
CA LEU A 192 9.78 11.61 18.00
C LEU A 192 10.60 10.94 16.90
N GLN A 193 11.29 9.82 17.21
CA GLN A 193 12.09 9.10 16.22
C GLN A 193 11.21 8.50 15.12
N PHE A 194 10.14 7.79 15.48
CA PHE A 194 9.27 7.15 14.51
C PHE A 194 8.50 8.17 13.67
N TYR A 195 8.09 9.31 14.24
CA TYR A 195 7.49 10.40 13.47
C TYR A 195 8.48 11.00 12.48
N ASN A 196 9.69 11.37 12.92
CA ASN A 196 10.70 11.96 12.04
C ASN A 196 11.10 11.00 10.91
N MET A 197 11.27 9.71 11.23
CA MET A 197 11.60 8.71 10.23
C MET A 197 10.45 8.43 9.25
N SER A 198 9.21 8.40 9.75
CA SER A 198 8.01 8.30 8.88
C SER A 198 7.86 9.53 7.98
N ALA A 199 8.22 10.71 8.46
CA ALA A 199 8.19 11.95 7.69
C ALA A 199 9.27 11.99 6.60
N ILE A 200 10.47 11.45 6.86
CA ILE A 200 11.57 11.35 5.89
C ILE A 200 11.27 10.26 4.84
N SER A 201 10.79 9.10 5.27
CA SER A 201 10.52 7.93 4.42
C SER A 201 9.04 7.54 4.49
N GLN A 202 8.19 8.27 3.77
CA GLN A 202 6.73 8.05 3.79
C GLN A 202 6.30 6.67 3.24
N HIS A 203 7.14 5.96 2.49
CA HIS A 203 6.84 4.62 1.98
C HIS A 203 6.86 3.54 3.07
N ASP A 204 7.66 3.72 4.12
CA ASP A 204 7.84 2.77 5.22
C ASP A 204 6.87 3.03 6.38
N TRP A 205 5.85 3.87 6.19
CA TRP A 205 4.89 4.24 7.25
C TRP A 205 4.26 3.00 7.91
N LYS A 206 3.97 1.97 7.11
CA LYS A 206 3.40 0.70 7.58
C LYS A 206 4.38 -0.08 8.46
N THR A 207 5.66 -0.09 8.10
CA THR A 207 6.72 -0.70 8.91
C THR A 207 6.82 0.00 10.27
N TYR A 208 6.70 1.32 10.31
CA TYR A 208 6.67 2.08 11.57
C TYR A 208 5.38 1.88 12.37
N GLU A 209 4.24 1.63 11.72
CA GLU A 209 3.00 1.23 12.39
C GLU A 209 3.15 -0.14 13.06
N GLU A 210 3.74 -1.11 12.37
CA GLU A 210 4.07 -2.42 12.94
C GLU A 210 5.07 -2.30 14.11
N LEU A 211 6.06 -1.39 14.03
CA LEU A 211 6.99 -1.10 15.14
C LEU A 211 6.23 -0.60 16.38
N ARG A 212 5.21 0.24 16.21
CA ARG A 212 4.39 0.74 17.32
C ARG A 212 3.56 -0.36 17.96
N ALA A 213 2.92 -1.20 17.15
CA ALA A 213 2.15 -2.34 17.65
C ALA A 213 3.05 -3.29 18.47
N LEU A 214 4.25 -3.58 17.96
CA LEU A 214 5.22 -4.45 18.62
C LEU A 214 5.78 -3.81 19.91
N ALA A 215 6.01 -2.49 19.93
CA ALA A 215 6.42 -1.78 21.15
C ALA A 215 5.36 -1.87 22.27
N ASN A 216 4.08 -1.82 21.89
CA ASN A 216 2.97 -2.00 22.83
C ASN A 216 2.92 -3.43 23.37
N GLU A 217 3.03 -4.44 22.50
CA GLU A 217 2.97 -5.85 22.89
C GLU A 217 4.15 -6.27 23.78
N LYS A 218 5.38 -5.87 23.42
CA LYS A 218 6.60 -6.33 24.09
C LYS A 218 6.97 -5.51 25.34
N TYR A 219 6.75 -4.20 25.31
CA TYR A 219 7.22 -3.27 26.36
C TYR A 219 6.08 -2.54 27.09
N GLY A 220 4.83 -2.73 26.69
CA GLY A 220 3.69 -1.99 27.24
C GLY A 220 3.74 -0.49 26.94
N LEU A 221 4.43 -0.10 25.86
CA LEU A 221 4.59 1.28 25.45
C LEU A 221 3.45 1.68 24.51
N THR A 222 2.55 2.52 25.00
CA THR A 222 1.52 3.15 24.17
C THR A 222 2.13 4.32 23.42
N LEU A 223 2.39 4.15 22.12
CA LEU A 223 2.94 5.20 21.26
C LEU A 223 1.81 5.95 20.54
N LEU A 224 2.09 7.16 20.09
CA LEU A 224 1.12 7.98 19.37
C LEU A 224 0.95 7.50 17.94
N ASP A 225 -0.31 7.45 17.49
CA ASP A 225 -0.63 7.20 16.09
C ASP A 225 -0.18 8.40 15.23
N VAL A 226 0.46 8.09 14.11
CA VAL A 226 0.96 9.11 13.21
C VAL A 226 -0.05 9.34 12.10
N HIS A 227 -0.78 10.46 12.22
CA HIS A 227 -1.70 10.95 11.20
C HIS A 227 -0.97 11.76 10.12
N LEU A 228 0.15 11.25 9.60
CA LEU A 228 0.72 11.80 8.37
C LEU A 228 -0.20 11.37 7.22
N PRO A 229 -0.52 12.26 6.26
CA PRO A 229 -1.21 11.86 5.06
C PRO A 229 -0.46 10.69 4.45
N GLY A 230 -1.13 9.55 4.27
CA GLY A 230 -0.58 8.35 3.65
C GLY A 230 -0.31 8.54 2.16
N ALA A 231 0.37 9.63 1.79
CA ALA A 231 0.99 9.80 0.50
C ALA A 231 2.19 8.84 0.48
N THR A 232 1.91 7.56 0.23
CA THR A 232 2.97 6.64 -0.20
C THR A 232 3.62 7.26 -1.42
N LEU A 233 4.86 7.73 -1.26
CA LEU A 233 5.77 8.20 -2.31
C LEU A 233 6.17 7.08 -3.30
N ASP A 234 5.37 6.00 -3.42
CA ASP A 234 5.24 5.33 -4.71
C ASP A 234 4.60 6.37 -5.62
N GLN A 235 5.46 7.21 -6.24
CA GLN A 235 5.15 8.33 -7.12
C GLN A 235 4.45 7.84 -8.39
N GLY A 236 3.31 7.16 -8.26
CA GLY A 236 2.34 6.97 -9.31
C GLY A 236 1.57 8.26 -9.51
N LEU A 237 1.25 8.60 -10.76
CA LEU A 237 0.23 9.61 -11.06
C LEU A 237 -1.05 9.31 -10.28
N ASP A 238 -1.60 10.30 -9.57
CA ASP A 238 -2.88 10.17 -8.87
C ASP A 238 -3.99 9.88 -9.88
N VAL A 239 -4.91 8.96 -9.52
CA VAL A 239 -6.11 8.67 -10.30
C VAL A 239 -6.88 9.94 -10.66
N LEU A 240 -6.95 10.95 -9.77
CA LEU A 240 -7.59 12.23 -10.09
C LEU A 240 -6.87 13.01 -11.18
N GLU A 241 -5.54 13.04 -11.15
CA GLU A 241 -4.74 13.74 -12.15
C GLU A 241 -4.86 13.05 -13.51
N ILE A 242 -4.80 11.71 -13.52
CA ILE A 242 -5.02 10.89 -14.73
C ILE A 242 -6.44 11.14 -15.27
N THR A 243 -7.45 11.13 -14.41
CA THR A 243 -8.86 11.32 -14.80
C THR A 243 -9.08 12.71 -15.43
N ARG A 244 -8.50 13.77 -14.84
CA ARG A 244 -8.56 15.14 -15.39
C ARG A 244 -7.87 15.24 -16.75
N ASN A 245 -6.75 14.54 -16.92
CA ASN A 245 -5.93 14.57 -18.13
C ASN A 245 -6.05 13.28 -18.97
N ILE A 246 -7.23 12.64 -18.96
CA ILE A 246 -7.41 11.32 -19.57
C ILE A 246 -7.01 11.29 -21.06
N HIS A 247 -7.30 12.39 -21.78
CA HIS A 247 -6.94 12.56 -23.19
C HIS A 247 -5.43 12.52 -23.44
N ILE A 248 -4.64 13.02 -22.50
CA ILE A 248 -3.16 12.95 -22.55
C ILE A 248 -2.74 11.53 -22.18
N PHE A 249 -3.31 10.98 -21.12
CA PHE A 249 -2.94 9.67 -20.60
C PHE A 249 -3.08 8.55 -21.64
N VAL A 250 -4.24 8.43 -22.29
CA VAL A 250 -4.51 7.34 -23.25
C VAL A 250 -3.63 7.40 -24.51
N SER A 251 -3.14 8.59 -24.84
CA SER A 251 -2.26 8.83 -25.98
C SER A 251 -0.79 8.54 -25.62
N LYS A 252 -0.37 8.93 -24.40
CA LYS A 252 1.02 8.79 -23.92
C LYS A 252 1.35 7.43 -23.33
N TYR A 253 0.37 6.66 -22.88
CA TYR A 253 0.58 5.35 -22.25
C TYR A 253 0.08 4.21 -23.15
N THR A 254 0.71 3.05 -23.03
CA THR A 254 0.23 1.79 -23.62
C THR A 254 -0.27 0.86 -22.54
N TYR A 255 -1.40 0.21 -22.82
CA TYR A 255 -1.99 -0.75 -21.91
C TYR A 255 -1.46 -2.16 -22.16
N ASN A 256 -1.16 -2.87 -21.07
CA ASN A 256 -0.89 -4.31 -21.07
C ASN A 256 -2.03 -5.03 -20.34
N LEU A 257 -2.76 -5.85 -21.08
CA LEU A 257 -3.94 -6.57 -20.61
C LEU A 257 -3.58 -7.64 -19.57
N ASN A 258 -2.47 -8.34 -19.79
CA ASN A 258 -2.05 -9.49 -18.99
C ASN A 258 -1.56 -9.07 -17.61
N ASN A 259 -0.68 -8.08 -17.57
CA ASN A 259 -0.08 -7.59 -16.33
C ASN A 259 -0.92 -6.51 -15.65
N GLN A 260 -2.02 -6.07 -16.29
CA GLN A 260 -2.86 -4.95 -15.85
C GLN A 260 -2.03 -3.74 -15.43
N LEU A 261 -1.19 -3.26 -16.35
CA LEU A 261 -0.32 -2.10 -16.13
C LEU A 261 -0.33 -1.18 -17.34
N PHE A 262 -0.07 0.10 -17.10
CA PHE A 262 0.21 1.08 -18.14
C PHE A 262 1.70 1.39 -18.15
N ILE A 263 2.27 1.51 -19.34
CA ILE A 263 3.67 1.90 -19.56
C ILE A 263 3.68 3.18 -20.36
N GLU A 264 4.45 4.17 -19.92
CA GLU A 264 4.67 5.40 -20.67
C GLU A 264 5.42 5.12 -21.98
N LYS A 265 5.02 5.78 -23.07
CA LYS A 265 5.73 5.71 -24.35
C LYS A 265 7.04 6.52 -24.28
N PRO A 266 8.21 5.94 -24.62
CA PRO A 266 9.51 6.62 -24.59
C PRO A 266 9.64 7.81 -25.55
N SER A 267 8.72 7.99 -26.49
CA SER A 267 8.77 9.05 -27.51
C SER A 267 8.59 10.45 -26.93
N LEU A 268 8.07 10.57 -25.71
CA LEU A 268 7.61 11.82 -25.12
C LEU A 268 8.44 12.28 -23.91
N THR A 269 9.38 11.47 -23.45
CA THR A 269 10.08 11.71 -22.17
C THR A 269 11.59 11.67 -22.37
N GLN A 270 12.29 12.69 -21.86
CA GLN A 270 13.76 12.74 -21.86
C GLN A 270 14.39 11.93 -20.71
N SER A 271 13.57 11.34 -19.84
CA SER A 271 14.01 10.55 -18.70
C SER A 271 14.56 9.19 -19.13
N LYS A 272 15.54 8.69 -18.35
CA LYS A 272 16.09 7.33 -18.55
C LYS A 272 15.12 6.23 -18.10
N ASN A 273 14.12 6.58 -17.29
CA ASN A 273 13.16 5.65 -16.70
C ASN A 273 11.77 5.95 -17.27
N LEU A 274 11.01 4.89 -17.59
CA LEU A 274 9.62 4.98 -18.02
C LEU A 274 8.70 4.94 -16.80
N HIS A 275 7.67 5.79 -16.79
CA HIS A 275 6.65 5.70 -15.76
C HIS A 275 5.75 4.47 -15.99
N THR A 276 5.44 3.75 -14.92
CA THR A 276 4.52 2.60 -14.95
C THR A 276 3.42 2.77 -13.92
N ILE A 277 2.19 2.45 -14.31
CA ILE A 277 1.03 2.53 -13.42
C ILE A 277 0.49 1.14 -13.19
N HIS A 278 0.46 0.75 -11.91
CA HIS A 278 -0.04 -0.52 -11.44
C HIS A 278 -1.35 -0.35 -10.67
N ILE A 279 -2.07 -1.47 -10.50
CA ILE A 279 -3.26 -1.56 -9.64
C ILE A 279 -3.00 -1.01 -8.22
N ARG A 280 -1.79 -1.17 -7.69
CA ARG A 280 -1.40 -0.67 -6.36
C ARG A 280 -1.50 0.86 -6.26
N HIS A 281 -1.06 1.59 -7.29
CA HIS A 281 -1.13 3.06 -7.30
C HIS A 281 -2.59 3.55 -7.28
N ILE A 282 -3.47 2.85 -7.99
CA ILE A 282 -4.91 3.13 -7.98
C ILE A 282 -5.51 2.82 -6.61
N ALA A 283 -5.22 1.66 -6.02
CA ALA A 283 -5.71 1.30 -4.69
C ALA A 283 -5.25 2.31 -3.62
N ASN A 284 -4.03 2.83 -3.73
CA ASN A 284 -3.53 3.88 -2.85
C ASN A 284 -4.27 5.21 -3.05
N SER A 285 -4.56 5.60 -4.30
CA SER A 285 -5.35 6.81 -4.60
C SER A 285 -6.78 6.70 -4.07
N ILE A 286 -7.37 5.50 -4.12
CA ILE A 286 -8.69 5.22 -3.53
C ILE A 286 -8.63 5.27 -2.01
N ARG A 287 -7.53 4.81 -1.39
CA ARG A 287 -7.33 4.91 0.06
C ARG A 287 -7.25 6.36 0.53
N THR A 288 -6.59 7.25 -0.22
CA THR A 288 -6.44 8.66 0.16
C THR A 288 -7.70 9.48 -0.03
N HIS A 289 -8.44 9.25 -1.10
CA HIS A 289 -9.57 10.10 -1.49
C HIS A 289 -10.95 9.44 -1.35
N GLY A 290 -10.98 8.15 -1.01
CA GLY A 290 -12.19 7.36 -0.90
C GLY A 290 -12.65 6.72 -2.21
N THR A 291 -13.58 5.78 -2.08
CA THR A 291 -14.16 5.01 -3.19
C THR A 291 -15.02 5.84 -4.15
N GLY A 292 -15.46 7.04 -3.74
CA GLY A 292 -16.24 7.96 -4.58
C GLY A 292 -15.52 8.44 -5.86
N ILE A 293 -14.18 8.37 -5.88
CA ILE A 293 -13.40 8.63 -7.10
C ILE A 293 -13.79 7.68 -8.23
N MET A 294 -14.07 6.41 -7.94
CA MET A 294 -14.33 5.41 -8.98
C MET A 294 -15.51 5.82 -9.86
N ASN A 295 -16.63 6.21 -9.25
CA ASN A 295 -17.83 6.70 -9.96
C ASN A 295 -17.53 7.97 -10.76
N THR A 296 -16.76 8.89 -10.19
CA THR A 296 -16.34 10.12 -10.87
C THR A 296 -15.50 9.80 -12.11
N THR A 297 -14.52 8.90 -11.99
CA THR A 297 -13.65 8.48 -13.09
C THR A 297 -14.45 7.79 -14.20
N VAL A 298 -15.40 6.91 -13.85
CA VAL A 298 -16.30 6.27 -14.82
C VAL A 298 -17.11 7.31 -15.61
N ASN A 299 -17.62 8.34 -14.96
CA ASN A 299 -18.36 9.43 -15.62
C ASN A 299 -17.49 10.29 -16.57
N PHE A 300 -16.26 10.60 -16.18
CA PHE A 300 -15.31 11.29 -17.06
C PHE A 300 -14.95 10.44 -18.27
N VAL A 301 -14.70 9.15 -18.06
CA VAL A 301 -14.42 8.18 -19.13
C VAL A 301 -15.61 8.07 -20.07
N TYR A 302 -16.84 7.98 -19.55
CA TYR A 302 -18.04 7.97 -20.38
C TYR A 302 -18.10 9.16 -21.33
N THR A 303 -17.91 10.36 -20.80
CA THR A 303 -17.93 11.60 -21.58
C THR A 303 -16.82 11.63 -22.63
N PHE A 304 -15.63 11.12 -22.28
CA PHE A 304 -14.49 11.03 -23.20
C PHE A 304 -14.72 10.00 -24.31
N LEU A 305 -15.24 8.81 -23.98
CA LEU A 305 -15.60 7.78 -24.94
C LEU A 305 -16.66 8.29 -25.92
N GLY A 306 -17.69 9.01 -25.45
CA GLY A 306 -18.69 9.63 -26.32
C GLY A 306 -18.08 10.54 -27.39
N LYS A 307 -17.08 11.37 -27.03
CA LYS A 307 -16.35 12.20 -27.99
C LYS A 307 -15.53 11.36 -28.98
N LYS A 308 -14.85 10.32 -28.51
CA LYS A 308 -14.04 9.42 -29.37
C LYS A 308 -14.90 8.60 -30.33
N PHE A 309 -16.05 8.12 -29.88
CA PHE A 309 -17.03 7.45 -30.71
C PHE A 309 -17.63 8.37 -31.79
N TRP A 310 -17.79 9.66 -31.50
CA TRP A 310 -18.19 10.63 -32.52
C TRP A 310 -17.13 10.73 -33.64
N PHE A 311 -15.85 10.90 -33.31
CA PHE A 311 -14.76 10.89 -34.30
C PHE A 311 -14.67 9.55 -35.05
N PHE A 312 -14.85 8.43 -34.34
CA PHE A 312 -14.90 7.10 -34.94
C PHE A 312 -16.01 6.98 -35.97
N SER A 313 -17.19 7.54 -35.68
CA SER A 313 -18.30 7.55 -36.63
C SER A 313 -17.99 8.39 -37.86
N GLN A 314 -17.41 9.59 -37.69
CA GLN A 314 -17.01 10.45 -38.80
C GLN A 314 -16.02 9.77 -39.74
N PHE A 315 -15.09 9.00 -39.18
CA PHE A 315 -14.13 8.22 -39.96
C PHE A 315 -14.80 7.21 -40.89
N LEU A 316 -15.81 6.49 -40.39
CA LEU A 316 -16.55 5.49 -41.18
C LEU A 316 -17.59 6.12 -42.13
N PHE A 317 -17.97 7.38 -41.91
CA PHE A 317 -18.82 8.14 -42.83
C PHE A 317 -18.08 8.70 -44.05
N ASP A 318 -16.74 8.69 -44.05
CA ASP A 318 -15.99 9.16 -45.21
C ASP A 318 -16.37 8.37 -46.48
N ASP A 319 -16.87 9.08 -47.49
CA ASP A 319 -17.41 8.48 -48.71
C ASP A 319 -16.36 7.66 -49.47
N HIS A 320 -15.07 8.02 -49.40
CA HIS A 320 -14.00 7.26 -50.04
C HIS A 320 -13.78 5.89 -49.37
N ILE A 321 -13.95 5.82 -48.05
CA ILE A 321 -13.77 4.59 -47.29
C ILE A 321 -15.02 3.72 -47.34
N LYS A 322 -16.19 4.31 -47.12
CA LYS A 322 -17.47 3.62 -47.15
C LYS A 322 -17.73 2.97 -48.51
N SER A 323 -17.53 3.70 -49.61
CA SER A 323 -17.74 3.18 -50.96
C SER A 323 -16.78 2.03 -51.30
N ARG A 324 -15.52 2.13 -50.87
CA ARG A 324 -14.52 1.09 -51.06
C ARG A 324 -14.82 -0.17 -50.24
N LEU A 325 -15.14 -0.01 -48.95
CA LEU A 325 -15.50 -1.13 -48.06
C LEU A 325 -16.72 -1.89 -48.60
N MET A 326 -17.76 -1.18 -49.04
CA MET A 326 -18.94 -1.80 -49.64
C MET A 326 -18.63 -2.56 -50.92
N LYS A 327 -17.71 -2.04 -51.75
CA LYS A 327 -17.27 -2.73 -52.97
C LYS A 327 -16.47 -3.99 -52.66
N ASP A 328 -15.53 -3.90 -51.72
CA ASP A 328 -14.71 -5.04 -51.31
C ASP A 328 -15.54 -6.12 -50.59
N TYR A 329 -16.58 -5.72 -49.85
CA TYR A 329 -17.53 -6.65 -49.23
C TYR A 329 -18.42 -7.39 -50.23
N ARG A 330 -19.00 -6.69 -51.21
CA ARG A 330 -19.77 -7.35 -52.29
C ARG A 330 -18.89 -8.35 -53.05
N GLN A 331 -17.67 -7.94 -53.39
CA GLN A 331 -16.68 -8.82 -54.01
C GLN A 331 -16.23 -9.97 -53.10
N PHE A 332 -16.41 -9.88 -51.78
CA PHE A 332 -16.16 -11.01 -50.88
C PHE A 332 -17.34 -11.98 -50.91
N LEU A 333 -18.57 -11.49 -50.84
CA LEU A 333 -19.78 -12.30 -50.96
C LEU A 333 -19.80 -13.08 -52.29
N ASP A 334 -19.42 -12.44 -53.39
CA ASP A 334 -19.37 -13.08 -54.72
C ASP A 334 -18.28 -14.17 -54.82
N THR A 335 -17.18 -14.05 -54.06
CA THR A 335 -16.06 -15.01 -54.04
C THR A 335 -16.12 -15.96 -52.83
N LYS A 336 -17.23 -15.96 -52.06
CA LYS A 336 -17.33 -16.67 -50.78
C LYS A 336 -17.19 -18.20 -50.96
N GLU A 337 -17.76 -18.74 -52.03
CA GLU A 337 -17.67 -20.17 -52.36
C GLU A 337 -16.26 -20.58 -52.80
N GLU A 338 -15.57 -19.76 -53.61
CA GLU A 338 -14.22 -20.03 -54.10
C GLU A 338 -13.15 -20.00 -53.00
N CYS A 339 -13.33 -19.13 -51.99
CA CYS A 339 -12.37 -18.96 -50.89
C CYS A 339 -12.71 -19.80 -49.64
N ARG A 340 -13.57 -20.83 -49.76
CA ARG A 340 -14.05 -21.68 -48.64
C ARG A 340 -14.59 -20.86 -47.45
N GLY A 341 -15.27 -19.75 -47.74
CA GLY A 341 -15.81 -18.84 -46.73
C GLY A 341 -14.79 -17.95 -46.01
N ARG A 342 -13.49 -17.99 -46.37
CA ARG A 342 -12.43 -17.22 -45.70
C ARG A 342 -12.13 -15.89 -46.40
N TYR A 343 -11.84 -14.85 -45.63
CA TYR A 343 -11.50 -13.53 -46.18
C TYR A 343 -10.06 -13.46 -46.70
N PRO A 344 -9.83 -13.19 -48.01
CA PRO A 344 -8.47 -13.25 -48.58
C PRO A 344 -7.53 -12.13 -48.08
N VAL A 345 -6.36 -12.52 -47.55
CA VAL A 345 -5.31 -11.59 -47.06
C VAL A 345 -4.85 -10.59 -48.13
N LYS A 346 -4.70 -11.04 -49.39
CA LYS A 346 -4.33 -10.17 -50.53
C LYS A 346 -5.35 -9.06 -50.79
N LYS A 347 -6.63 -9.25 -50.45
CA LYS A 347 -7.66 -8.19 -50.57
C LYS A 347 -7.47 -7.14 -49.48
N ALA A 348 -7.20 -7.56 -48.24
CA ALA A 348 -6.85 -6.63 -47.15
C ALA A 348 -5.59 -5.81 -47.45
N GLU A 349 -4.53 -6.41 -48.00
CA GLU A 349 -3.32 -5.68 -48.41
C GLU A 349 -3.60 -4.64 -49.51
N LYS A 350 -4.46 -4.99 -50.50
CA LYS A 350 -4.87 -4.05 -51.55
C LYS A 350 -5.64 -2.86 -50.97
N PHE A 351 -6.50 -3.10 -49.98
CA PHE A 351 -7.21 -2.05 -49.27
C PHE A 351 -6.24 -1.13 -48.51
N VAL A 352 -5.29 -1.68 -47.74
CA VAL A 352 -4.25 -0.88 -47.05
C VAL A 352 -3.46 -0.02 -48.04
N LYS A 353 -3.05 -0.59 -49.19
CA LYS A 353 -2.35 0.16 -50.26
C LYS A 353 -3.21 1.24 -50.91
N TYR A 354 -4.53 1.03 -51.01
CA TYR A 354 -5.46 2.03 -51.51
C TYR A 354 -5.62 3.19 -50.53
N VAL A 355 -5.79 2.91 -49.23
CA VAL A 355 -5.95 3.93 -48.20
C VAL A 355 -4.69 4.79 -48.05
N ARG A 356 -3.49 4.22 -48.23
CA ARG A 356 -2.22 4.97 -48.31
C ARG A 356 -2.07 5.86 -49.56
N LYS A 357 -2.99 5.80 -50.53
CA LYS A 357 -2.95 6.60 -51.77
C LYS A 357 -4.03 7.68 -51.82
N LEU A 358 -4.83 7.83 -50.76
CA LEU A 358 -5.89 8.85 -50.71
C LEU A 358 -5.29 10.27 -50.68
N PRO A 359 -5.93 11.26 -51.36
CA PRO A 359 -5.41 12.62 -51.44
C PRO A 359 -5.54 13.34 -50.09
N GLY A 360 -4.46 13.97 -49.63
CA GLY A 360 -4.40 14.70 -48.34
C GLY A 360 -3.13 14.43 -47.52
N GLN A 361 -2.29 13.47 -47.93
CA GLN A 361 -1.06 13.12 -47.22
C GLN A 361 0.13 13.96 -47.69
N GLN A 362 0.74 14.70 -46.76
CA GLN A 362 2.11 15.19 -46.94
C GLN A 362 3.08 14.04 -46.60
N GLU A 363 4.14 13.86 -47.40
CA GLU A 363 5.20 12.88 -47.13
C GLU A 363 5.75 13.07 -45.72
N GLY A 364 5.49 12.11 -44.82
CA GLY A 364 5.93 12.14 -43.42
C GLY A 364 4.82 12.20 -42.36
N THR A 365 3.55 12.34 -42.75
CA THR A 365 2.39 12.27 -41.82
C THR A 365 1.82 10.84 -41.71
N ALA A 366 1.31 10.47 -40.53
CA ALA A 366 0.75 9.14 -40.25
C ALA A 366 -0.33 8.73 -41.27
N SER A 367 -0.44 7.44 -41.61
CA SER A 367 -1.45 6.99 -42.55
C SER A 367 -2.86 7.30 -42.02
N PHE A 368 -3.83 7.56 -42.90
CA PHE A 368 -5.23 7.70 -42.49
C PHE A 368 -5.72 6.48 -41.69
N LEU A 369 -5.24 5.29 -42.06
CA LEU A 369 -5.50 4.03 -41.35
C LEU A 369 -4.75 3.98 -40.00
N ASP A 370 -3.56 4.55 -39.91
CA ASP A 370 -2.79 4.61 -38.65
C ASP A 370 -3.46 5.55 -37.63
N LEU A 371 -4.03 6.69 -38.08
CA LEU A 371 -4.84 7.56 -37.24
C LEU A 371 -6.09 6.84 -36.69
N PHE A 372 -6.70 5.96 -37.50
CA PHE A 372 -7.84 5.17 -37.06
C PHE A 372 -7.43 4.10 -36.05
N ARG A 373 -6.31 3.43 -36.29
CA ARG A 373 -5.73 2.47 -35.35
C ARG A 373 -5.45 3.16 -34.02
N GLU A 374 -4.81 4.34 -34.03
CA GLU A 374 -4.56 5.14 -32.82
C GLU A 374 -5.85 5.51 -32.10
N LEU A 375 -6.90 5.92 -32.82
CA LEU A 375 -8.20 6.21 -32.23
C LEU A 375 -8.80 4.96 -31.53
N ILE A 376 -8.75 3.80 -32.17
CA ILE A 376 -9.23 2.54 -31.59
C ILE A 376 -8.38 2.14 -30.38
N THR A 377 -7.06 2.29 -30.47
CA THR A 377 -6.14 2.07 -29.34
C THR A 377 -6.45 2.98 -28.17
N GLU A 378 -6.73 4.27 -28.39
CA GLU A 378 -7.09 5.21 -27.33
C GLU A 378 -8.44 4.85 -26.67
N ILE A 379 -9.43 4.40 -27.47
CA ILE A 379 -10.70 3.87 -26.93
C ILE A 379 -10.42 2.67 -26.02
N GLY A 380 -9.61 1.72 -26.48
CA GLY A 380 -9.28 0.54 -25.66
C GLY A 380 -8.40 0.86 -24.46
N ASN A 381 -7.43 1.77 -24.55
CA ASN A 381 -6.66 2.25 -23.41
C ASN A 381 -7.58 2.91 -22.37
N THR A 382 -8.61 3.64 -22.80
CA THR A 382 -9.62 4.22 -21.90
C THR A 382 -10.39 3.12 -21.15
N LEU A 383 -10.79 2.06 -21.85
CA LEU A 383 -11.48 0.91 -21.24
C LEU A 383 -10.55 0.13 -20.29
N GLY A 384 -9.28 -0.04 -20.69
CA GLY A 384 -8.23 -0.64 -19.86
C GLY A 384 -7.99 0.15 -18.57
N TYR A 385 -8.11 1.49 -18.63
CA TYR A 385 -8.03 2.34 -17.45
C TYR A 385 -9.20 2.14 -16.50
N VAL A 386 -10.44 2.10 -17.01
CA VAL A 386 -11.62 1.76 -16.17
C VAL A 386 -11.47 0.37 -15.54
N ARG A 387 -10.97 -0.59 -16.31
CA ARG A 387 -10.69 -1.94 -15.79
C ARG A 387 -9.69 -1.88 -14.64
N MET A 388 -8.61 -1.10 -14.78
CA MET A 388 -7.60 -0.95 -13.73
C MET A 388 -8.18 -0.25 -12.50
N VAL A 389 -9.01 0.79 -12.69
CA VAL A 389 -9.71 1.49 -11.60
C VAL A 389 -10.61 0.52 -10.82
N ARG A 390 -11.36 -0.33 -11.53
CA ARG A 390 -12.16 -1.41 -10.93
C ARG A 390 -11.29 -2.40 -10.16
N SER A 391 -10.22 -2.92 -10.78
CA SER A 391 -9.31 -3.86 -10.09
C SER A 391 -8.65 -3.23 -8.85
N GLY A 392 -8.33 -1.94 -8.91
CA GLY A 392 -7.78 -1.19 -7.77
C GLY A 392 -8.79 -1.01 -6.64
N GLY A 393 -10.05 -0.72 -6.99
CA GLY A 393 -11.15 -0.67 -6.04
C GLY A 393 -11.42 -2.01 -5.37
N LEU A 394 -11.51 -3.09 -6.14
CA LEU A 394 -11.69 -4.45 -5.61
C LEU A 394 -10.54 -4.86 -4.69
N ARG A 395 -9.29 -4.52 -5.04
CA ARG A 395 -8.13 -4.77 -4.18
C ARG A 395 -8.24 -3.99 -2.86
N PHE A 396 -8.60 -2.72 -2.93
CA PHE A 396 -8.79 -1.89 -1.74
C PHE A 396 -9.87 -2.47 -0.82
N ILE A 397 -11.02 -2.87 -1.38
CA ILE A 397 -12.12 -3.48 -0.61
C ILE A 397 -11.67 -4.83 -0.03
N SER A 398 -10.99 -5.67 -0.81
CA SER A 398 -10.46 -6.96 -0.34
C SER A 398 -9.47 -6.81 0.81
N ASP A 399 -8.58 -5.81 0.74
CA ASP A 399 -7.64 -5.50 1.83
C ASP A 399 -8.39 -5.01 3.09
N ALA A 400 -9.45 -4.20 2.93
CA ALA A 400 -10.26 -3.70 4.04
C ALA A 400 -11.11 -4.78 4.72
N VAL A 401 -11.60 -5.74 3.95
CA VAL A 401 -12.54 -6.78 4.41
C VAL A 401 -11.83 -8.06 4.84
N LYS A 402 -10.49 -8.12 4.79
CA LYS A 402 -9.69 -9.31 5.14
C LYS A 402 -10.02 -9.92 6.51
N PHE A 403 -10.53 -9.11 7.44
CA PHE A 403 -10.86 -9.53 8.81
C PHE A 403 -12.36 -9.78 9.04
N VAL A 404 -13.19 -9.60 8.02
CA VAL A 404 -14.64 -9.85 8.08
C VAL A 404 -14.87 -11.29 7.60
N PRO A 405 -15.42 -12.18 8.44
CA PRO A 405 -15.60 -13.59 8.10
C PRO A 405 -16.54 -13.82 6.91
N ASP A 406 -17.61 -13.03 6.83
CA ASP A 406 -18.62 -13.12 5.76
C ASP A 406 -19.27 -11.75 5.54
N LEU A 407 -19.20 -11.25 4.31
CA LEU A 407 -19.83 -10.00 3.86
C LEU A 407 -21.34 -10.14 3.65
N SER A 408 -21.82 -11.37 3.46
CA SER A 408 -23.22 -11.71 3.19
C SER A 408 -23.98 -12.12 4.44
N ALA A 409 -23.30 -12.21 5.59
CA ALA A 409 -23.94 -12.56 6.84
C ALA A 409 -24.87 -11.43 7.29
N GLU A 410 -26.16 -11.77 7.44
CA GLU A 410 -27.23 -10.88 7.92
C GLU A 410 -27.08 -10.44 9.40
N VAL A 411 -25.99 -10.82 10.07
CA VAL A 411 -25.79 -10.54 11.50
C VAL A 411 -25.31 -9.11 11.67
N ARG A 412 -26.23 -8.21 11.99
CA ARG A 412 -25.93 -6.81 12.32
C ARG A 412 -25.25 -6.73 13.69
N PHE A 413 -24.12 -6.04 13.77
CA PHE A 413 -23.42 -5.82 15.03
C PHE A 413 -24.27 -5.01 16.01
N GLU A 414 -25.10 -4.09 15.52
CA GLU A 414 -26.08 -3.34 16.32
C GLU A 414 -26.96 -4.28 17.16
N ASP A 415 -27.57 -5.30 16.54
CA ASP A 415 -28.47 -6.24 17.20
C ASP A 415 -27.76 -7.07 18.29
N LEU A 416 -26.47 -7.37 18.10
CA LEU A 416 -25.67 -8.12 19.08
C LEU A 416 -25.31 -7.26 20.29
N VAL A 417 -24.99 -5.99 20.06
CA VAL A 417 -24.63 -5.02 21.09
C VAL A 417 -25.86 -4.64 21.93
N GLU A 418 -27.03 -4.50 21.29
CA GLU A 418 -28.31 -4.30 21.98
C GLU A 418 -28.70 -5.51 22.84
N LYS A 419 -28.58 -6.73 22.30
CA LYS A 419 -28.80 -7.98 23.06
C LYS A 419 -27.87 -8.11 24.26
N SER A 420 -26.65 -7.57 24.16
CA SER A 420 -25.63 -7.63 25.21
C SER A 420 -25.73 -6.48 26.23
N GLN A 421 -26.69 -5.55 26.06
CA GLN A 421 -26.90 -4.40 26.96
C GLN A 421 -25.64 -3.55 27.17
N LEU A 422 -24.88 -3.30 26.10
CA LEU A 422 -23.68 -2.46 26.14
C LEU A 422 -24.03 -0.96 26.11
N PRO A 423 -23.09 -0.06 26.46
CA PRO A 423 -23.35 1.39 26.50
C PRO A 423 -23.80 1.96 25.15
N ASP A 424 -24.61 3.03 25.18
CA ASP A 424 -25.14 3.72 23.99
C ASP A 424 -24.05 4.13 22.98
N CYS A 425 -22.86 4.52 23.47
CA CYS A 425 -21.71 4.84 22.62
C CYS A 425 -21.26 3.64 21.77
N THR A 426 -21.33 2.43 22.32
CA THR A 426 -20.97 1.19 21.63
C THR A 426 -22.04 0.80 20.61
N VAL A 427 -23.32 1.04 20.93
CA VAL A 427 -24.43 0.85 19.97
C VAL A 427 -24.27 1.76 18.76
N SER A 428 -24.00 3.04 18.99
CA SER A 428 -23.76 4.00 17.89
C SER A 428 -22.52 3.63 17.06
N ALA A 429 -21.45 3.16 17.70
CA ALA A 429 -20.26 2.68 16.98
C ALA A 429 -20.53 1.42 16.15
N ALA A 430 -21.35 0.49 16.66
CA ALA A 430 -21.76 -0.71 15.95
C ALA A 430 -22.64 -0.37 14.73
N ALA A 431 -23.61 0.54 14.87
CA ALA A 431 -24.42 1.01 13.76
C ALA A 431 -23.56 1.67 12.64
N ASN A 432 -22.54 2.45 13.02
CA ASN A 432 -21.60 3.02 12.05
C ASN A 432 -20.78 1.92 11.35
N LEU A 433 -20.33 0.89 12.08
CA LEU A 433 -19.61 -0.24 11.50
C LEU A 433 -20.49 -1.00 10.51
N ASP A 434 -21.73 -1.32 10.88
CA ASP A 434 -22.70 -1.98 10.01
C ASP A 434 -22.96 -1.16 8.73
N ALA A 435 -23.10 0.17 8.84
CA ALA A 435 -23.26 1.05 7.69
C ALA A 435 -22.03 0.98 6.74
N ILE A 436 -20.82 0.99 7.28
CA ILE A 436 -19.58 0.89 6.50
C ILE A 436 -19.45 -0.49 5.84
N LEU A 437 -19.76 -1.57 6.55
CA LEU A 437 -19.73 -2.93 6.01
C LEU A 437 -20.75 -3.11 4.89
N ASN A 438 -21.96 -2.58 5.05
CA ASN A 438 -22.98 -2.58 4.01
C ASN A 438 -22.52 -1.77 2.78
N GLU A 439 -21.88 -0.61 2.97
CA GLU A 439 -21.34 0.18 1.87
C GLU A 439 -20.18 -0.52 1.15
N LEU A 440 -19.30 -1.21 1.89
CA LEU A 440 -18.22 -2.01 1.32
C LEU A 440 -18.78 -3.22 0.56
N GLY A 441 -19.80 -3.89 1.10
CA GLY A 441 -20.49 -5.01 0.46
C GLY A 441 -21.22 -4.59 -0.81
N SER A 442 -21.97 -3.48 -0.77
CA SER A 442 -22.65 -2.95 -1.96
C SER A 442 -21.64 -2.58 -3.05
N LYS A 443 -20.54 -1.88 -2.70
CA LYS A 443 -19.48 -1.51 -3.66
C LYS A 443 -18.68 -2.70 -4.18
N PHE A 444 -18.56 -3.77 -3.40
CA PHE A 444 -17.97 -5.02 -3.85
C PHE A 444 -18.83 -5.65 -4.96
N SER A 445 -20.15 -5.60 -4.81
CA SER A 445 -21.10 -6.07 -5.84
C SER A 445 -21.22 -5.12 -7.04
N GLU A 446 -21.43 -3.81 -6.83
CA GLU A 446 -21.57 -2.81 -7.91
C GLU A 446 -20.35 -2.70 -8.83
N GLY A 447 -19.17 -3.08 -8.34
CA GLY A 447 -17.95 -3.16 -9.15
C GLY A 447 -18.09 -4.03 -10.40
N SER A 448 -19.08 -4.95 -10.46
CA SER A 448 -19.32 -5.80 -11.62
C SER A 448 -19.88 -5.09 -12.86
N ASP A 449 -20.60 -3.97 -12.70
CA ASP A 449 -21.61 -3.57 -13.70
C ASP A 449 -21.20 -2.39 -14.61
N TYR A 450 -20.08 -1.71 -14.34
CA TYR A 450 -19.69 -0.51 -15.12
C TYR A 450 -19.54 -0.78 -16.63
N PHE A 451 -19.03 -1.96 -17.00
CA PHE A 451 -18.86 -2.32 -18.41
C PHE A 451 -20.19 -2.66 -19.09
N GLN A 452 -21.12 -3.28 -18.36
CA GLN A 452 -22.48 -3.51 -18.85
C GLN A 452 -23.20 -2.17 -19.06
N ALA A 453 -23.06 -1.22 -18.13
CA ALA A 453 -23.62 0.11 -18.29
C ALA A 453 -23.09 0.82 -19.54
N PHE A 454 -21.76 0.79 -19.78
CA PHE A 454 -21.19 1.34 -21.01
C PHE A 454 -21.73 0.67 -22.27
N GLU A 455 -21.76 -0.67 -22.29
CA GLU A 455 -22.28 -1.40 -23.43
C GLU A 455 -23.74 -1.03 -23.71
N GLN A 456 -24.62 -1.06 -22.71
CA GLN A 456 -26.04 -0.76 -22.89
C GLN A 456 -26.25 0.67 -23.40
N VAL A 457 -25.54 1.65 -22.84
CA VAL A 457 -25.69 3.06 -23.21
C VAL A 457 -25.15 3.31 -24.62
N PHE A 458 -23.93 2.87 -24.93
CA PHE A 458 -23.36 3.06 -26.27
C PHE A 458 -24.09 2.24 -27.33
N ARG A 459 -24.60 1.05 -26.98
CA ARG A 459 -25.41 0.24 -27.89
C ARG A 459 -26.71 0.95 -28.27
N LYS A 460 -27.44 1.50 -27.30
CA LYS A 460 -28.66 2.29 -27.56
C LYS A 460 -28.36 3.49 -28.45
N GLU A 461 -27.23 4.17 -28.23
CA GLU A 461 -26.86 5.35 -29.02
C GLU A 461 -26.45 4.99 -30.46
N MET A 462 -25.72 3.88 -30.64
CA MET A 462 -25.20 3.44 -31.94
C MET A 462 -26.23 2.72 -32.82
N GLN A 463 -27.36 2.28 -32.27
CA GLN A 463 -28.47 1.69 -33.03
C GLN A 463 -29.35 2.72 -33.75
N LYS A 464 -29.15 4.03 -33.51
CA LYS A 464 -29.89 5.09 -34.21
C LYS A 464 -29.57 5.08 -35.71
N ASP A 465 -30.57 5.37 -36.55
CA ASP A 465 -30.45 5.37 -38.02
C ASP A 465 -29.34 6.27 -38.56
N LYS A 466 -28.95 7.29 -37.79
CA LYS A 466 -27.80 8.14 -38.10
C LYS A 466 -26.53 7.32 -38.33
N TYR A 467 -26.36 6.18 -37.66
CA TYR A 467 -25.14 5.37 -37.61
C TYR A 467 -25.14 4.12 -38.49
N GLN A 468 -26.06 4.01 -39.47
CA GLN A 468 -26.14 2.85 -40.37
C GLN A 468 -24.80 2.43 -41.03
N PRO A 469 -23.88 3.33 -41.44
CA PRO A 469 -22.58 2.95 -41.99
C PRO A 469 -21.65 2.22 -41.02
N LEU A 470 -21.89 2.32 -39.70
CA LEU A 470 -21.14 1.56 -38.69
C LEU A 470 -21.36 0.05 -38.82
N LYS A 471 -22.46 -0.40 -39.46
CA LYS A 471 -22.75 -1.83 -39.71
C LYS A 471 -21.66 -2.57 -40.48
N ASN A 472 -20.78 -1.85 -41.17
CA ASN A 472 -19.72 -2.43 -41.98
C ASN A 472 -18.34 -2.43 -41.30
N PHE A 473 -18.26 -2.11 -40.00
CA PHE A 473 -16.98 -1.99 -39.31
C PHE A 473 -16.18 -3.31 -39.28
N PHE A 474 -16.84 -4.46 -39.13
CA PHE A 474 -16.15 -5.77 -39.14
C PHE A 474 -15.29 -6.03 -40.41
N ILE A 475 -15.61 -5.37 -41.53
CA ILE A 475 -14.91 -5.53 -42.82
C ILE A 475 -13.59 -4.75 -42.85
N ILE A 476 -13.48 -3.65 -42.10
CA ILE A 476 -12.22 -2.87 -42.01
C ILE A 476 -11.25 -3.47 -40.98
N VAL A 477 -11.73 -4.27 -40.01
CA VAL A 477 -10.92 -4.90 -38.97
C VAL A 477 -9.72 -5.69 -39.54
N PRO A 478 -9.88 -6.54 -40.58
CA PRO A 478 -8.74 -7.19 -41.24
C PRO A 478 -7.62 -6.23 -41.66
N ALA A 479 -7.95 -5.12 -42.32
CA ALA A 479 -6.97 -4.13 -42.75
C ALA A 479 -6.31 -3.40 -41.56
N LEU A 480 -7.06 -3.17 -40.48
CA LEU A 480 -6.54 -2.58 -39.24
C LEU A 480 -5.57 -3.51 -38.53
N THR A 481 -5.86 -4.82 -38.49
CA THR A 481 -4.93 -5.80 -37.89
C THR A 481 -3.60 -5.88 -38.65
N LEU A 482 -3.61 -5.75 -39.98
CA LEU A 482 -2.39 -5.68 -40.79
C LEU A 482 -1.55 -4.44 -40.43
N SER A 483 -2.17 -3.25 -40.39
CA SER A 483 -1.48 -2.01 -39.99
C SER A 483 -0.97 -2.06 -38.55
N PHE A 484 -1.72 -2.68 -37.64
CA PHE A 484 -1.28 -2.85 -36.26
C PHE A 484 -0.03 -3.72 -36.16
N VAL A 485 0.01 -4.86 -36.85
CA VAL A 485 1.20 -5.73 -36.84
C VAL A 485 2.40 -5.04 -37.49
N ASP A 486 2.22 -4.34 -38.62
CA ASP A 486 3.28 -3.54 -39.24
C ASP A 486 3.84 -2.49 -38.26
N HIS A 487 2.96 -1.79 -37.54
CA HIS A 487 3.33 -0.81 -36.52
C HIS A 487 4.07 -1.47 -35.34
N MET A 488 3.59 -2.61 -34.84
CA MET A 488 4.21 -3.31 -33.70
C MET A 488 5.60 -3.85 -34.04
N ILE A 489 5.80 -4.43 -35.23
CA ILE A 489 7.13 -4.85 -35.70
C ILE A 489 8.05 -3.64 -35.77
N SER A 490 7.59 -2.54 -36.36
CA SER A 490 8.36 -1.29 -36.47
C SER A 490 8.71 -0.70 -35.10
N ALA A 491 7.78 -0.76 -34.14
CA ALA A 491 7.97 -0.28 -32.78
C ALA A 491 8.98 -1.15 -32.00
N LYS A 492 8.89 -2.49 -32.12
CA LYS A 492 9.82 -3.45 -31.49
C LYS A 492 11.23 -3.35 -32.08
N ASP A 493 11.36 -3.16 -33.39
CA ASP A 493 12.64 -2.89 -34.06
C ASP A 493 13.30 -1.61 -33.52
N LYS A 494 12.49 -0.57 -33.26
CA LYS A 494 12.98 0.68 -32.63
C LYS A 494 13.39 0.46 -31.18
N VAL A 495 12.74 -0.43 -30.41
CA VAL A 495 13.20 -0.81 -29.05
C VAL A 495 14.63 -1.38 -29.14
N SER A 496 14.85 -2.34 -30.03
CA SER A 496 16.17 -2.96 -30.22
C SER A 496 17.26 -1.96 -30.63
N LYS A 497 16.88 -0.89 -31.33
CA LYS A 497 17.78 0.17 -31.82
C LYS A 497 17.84 1.42 -30.91
N LYS A 498 17.24 1.38 -29.71
CA LYS A 498 17.11 2.53 -28.79
C LYS A 498 16.50 3.80 -29.44
N GLY A 499 15.54 3.61 -30.35
CA GLY A 499 14.80 4.67 -31.01
C GLY A 499 13.69 5.27 -30.14
N LYS A 500 13.32 6.53 -30.40
CA LYS A 500 12.35 7.30 -29.59
C LYS A 500 10.93 6.73 -29.62
N GLU A 501 10.45 6.19 -30.74
CA GLU A 501 9.10 5.59 -30.85
C GLU A 501 9.12 4.07 -30.63
N SER A 502 9.60 3.65 -29.46
CA SER A 502 9.71 2.23 -29.11
C SER A 502 8.55 1.82 -28.19
N SER A 503 7.76 0.82 -28.58
CA SER A 503 6.73 0.23 -27.73
C SER A 503 6.83 -1.29 -27.81
N PHE A 504 6.70 -1.96 -26.67
CA PHE A 504 6.79 -3.41 -26.58
C PHE A 504 5.41 -4.09 -26.56
N THR A 505 4.39 -3.42 -26.01
CA THR A 505 3.00 -3.92 -25.90
C THR A 505 2.00 -2.80 -26.18
N ASP A 506 0.91 -3.12 -26.86
CA ASP A 506 -0.19 -2.20 -27.15
C ASP A 506 -1.53 -2.96 -27.25
N ASP A 507 -1.96 -3.54 -26.13
CA ASP A 507 -3.18 -4.36 -26.07
C ASP A 507 -4.46 -3.51 -26.11
N GLY A 508 -4.33 -2.19 -25.96
CA GLY A 508 -5.42 -1.23 -26.11
C GLY A 508 -6.11 -1.35 -27.47
N PHE A 509 -5.37 -1.63 -28.55
CA PHE A 509 -5.97 -1.86 -29.86
C PHE A 509 -6.94 -3.05 -29.87
N ALA A 510 -6.48 -4.20 -29.36
CA ALA A 510 -7.28 -5.43 -29.31
C ALA A 510 -8.55 -5.26 -28.45
N LEU A 511 -8.41 -4.60 -27.30
CA LEU A 511 -9.52 -4.30 -26.40
C LEU A 511 -10.54 -3.35 -27.04
N GLY A 512 -10.06 -2.32 -27.75
CA GLY A 512 -10.89 -1.37 -28.49
C GLY A 512 -11.70 -2.03 -29.60
N VAL A 513 -11.06 -2.87 -30.43
CA VAL A 513 -11.76 -3.62 -31.50
C VAL A 513 -12.83 -4.54 -30.92
N ALA A 514 -12.50 -5.29 -29.87
CA ALA A 514 -13.46 -6.21 -29.23
C ALA A 514 -14.68 -5.46 -28.67
N PHE A 515 -14.45 -4.32 -28.01
CA PHE A 515 -15.54 -3.50 -27.48
C PHE A 515 -16.44 -2.93 -28.58
N ILE A 516 -15.86 -2.38 -29.65
CA ILE A 516 -16.62 -1.81 -30.77
C ILE A 516 -17.44 -2.88 -31.48
N LEU A 517 -16.87 -4.07 -31.74
CA LEU A 517 -17.60 -5.19 -32.36
C LEU A 517 -18.76 -5.66 -31.49
N LYS A 518 -18.60 -5.66 -30.16
CA LYS A 518 -19.69 -5.99 -29.23
C LYS A 518 -20.79 -4.94 -29.24
N VAL A 519 -20.45 -3.66 -29.10
CA VAL A 519 -21.42 -2.54 -29.10
C VAL A 519 -22.22 -2.50 -30.41
N LEU A 520 -21.59 -2.82 -31.54
CA LEU A 520 -22.24 -2.85 -32.85
C LEU A 520 -22.92 -4.18 -33.20
N ARG A 521 -22.84 -5.21 -32.35
CA ARG A 521 -23.33 -6.58 -32.61
C ARG A 521 -22.80 -7.21 -33.90
N GLN A 522 -21.50 -7.07 -34.14
CA GLN A 522 -20.83 -7.60 -35.36
C GLN A 522 -19.86 -8.75 -35.07
N ASN A 523 -19.90 -9.33 -33.86
CA ASN A 523 -19.02 -10.44 -33.50
C ASN A 523 -19.25 -11.66 -34.39
N GLU A 524 -20.50 -12.06 -34.61
CA GLU A 524 -20.83 -13.19 -35.48
C GLU A 524 -20.42 -12.92 -36.93
N GLU A 525 -20.74 -11.73 -37.45
CA GLU A 525 -20.37 -11.31 -38.80
C GLU A 525 -18.85 -11.34 -39.01
N PHE A 526 -18.07 -10.88 -38.02
CA PHE A 526 -16.62 -10.97 -38.03
C PHE A 526 -16.13 -12.43 -37.99
N ASP A 527 -16.75 -13.28 -37.17
CA ASP A 527 -16.38 -14.69 -37.06
C ASP A 527 -16.58 -15.43 -38.39
N THR A 528 -17.59 -15.06 -39.19
CA THR A 528 -17.79 -15.63 -40.53
C THR A 528 -16.65 -15.35 -41.50
N LEU A 529 -15.81 -14.33 -41.25
CA LEU A 529 -14.66 -14.02 -42.12
C LEU A 529 -13.51 -15.00 -41.92
N HIS A 530 -13.48 -15.73 -40.80
CA HIS A 530 -12.38 -16.62 -40.40
C HIS A 530 -10.98 -16.00 -40.60
N TRP A 531 -10.84 -14.71 -40.28
CA TRP A 531 -9.71 -13.89 -40.66
C TRP A 531 -8.36 -14.40 -40.14
N PHE A 532 -8.26 -14.69 -38.84
CA PHE A 532 -7.02 -15.16 -38.22
C PHE A 532 -6.55 -16.52 -38.79
N THR A 533 -7.49 -17.42 -39.07
CA THR A 533 -7.19 -18.70 -39.74
C THR A 533 -6.70 -18.47 -41.18
N SER A 534 -7.29 -17.51 -41.90
CA SER A 534 -6.83 -17.15 -43.25
C SER A 534 -5.42 -16.55 -43.25
N ILE A 535 -5.05 -15.78 -42.22
CA ILE A 535 -3.70 -15.24 -42.05
C ILE A 535 -2.70 -16.36 -41.81
N GLU A 536 -3.01 -17.27 -40.88
CA GLU A 536 -2.11 -18.36 -40.50
C GLU A 536 -1.79 -19.24 -41.72
N GLU A 537 -2.82 -19.61 -42.48
CA GLU A 537 -2.66 -20.41 -43.70
C GLU A 537 -1.87 -19.65 -44.77
N TYR A 538 -2.17 -18.36 -45.00
CA TYR A 538 -1.46 -17.54 -45.96
C TYR A 538 0.04 -17.46 -45.67
N TYR A 539 0.44 -17.15 -44.43
CA TYR A 539 1.84 -17.09 -44.07
C TYR A 539 2.51 -18.47 -44.01
N ARG A 540 1.78 -19.54 -43.64
CA ARG A 540 2.30 -20.91 -43.67
C ARG A 540 2.59 -21.37 -45.10
N THR A 541 1.68 -21.12 -46.05
CA THR A 541 1.91 -21.41 -47.48
C THR A 541 3.06 -20.56 -48.03
N TYR A 542 3.09 -19.28 -47.68
CA TYR A 542 4.17 -18.38 -48.13
C TYR A 542 5.55 -18.81 -47.59
N LEU A 543 5.63 -19.27 -46.34
CA LEU A 543 6.85 -19.85 -45.77
C LEU A 543 7.24 -21.17 -46.45
N HIS A 544 6.28 -22.03 -46.78
CA HIS A 544 6.53 -23.27 -47.49
C HIS A 544 7.14 -22.99 -48.88
N ASP A 545 6.51 -22.12 -49.66
CA ASP A 545 7.00 -21.73 -50.99
C ASP A 545 8.42 -21.12 -50.90
N LEU A 546 8.64 -20.23 -49.93
CA LEU A 546 9.95 -19.61 -49.70
C LEU A 546 11.03 -20.64 -49.31
N ASN A 547 10.69 -21.65 -48.50
CA ASN A 547 11.62 -22.73 -48.15
C ASN A 547 11.94 -23.62 -49.37
N THR A 548 10.95 -23.93 -50.21
CA THR A 548 11.18 -24.73 -51.43
C THR A 548 12.04 -23.99 -52.45
N ASP A 549 11.85 -22.67 -52.60
CA ASP A 549 12.69 -21.82 -53.44
C ASP A 549 14.12 -21.67 -52.90
N MET A 550 14.26 -21.64 -51.58
CA MET A 550 15.56 -21.62 -50.91
C MET A 550 16.33 -22.92 -51.12
N ASP A 551 15.66 -24.06 -51.02
CA ASP A 551 16.27 -25.37 -51.23
C ASP A 551 16.61 -25.63 -52.71
N SER A 552 15.78 -25.15 -53.64
CA SER A 552 16.08 -25.22 -55.07
C SER A 552 17.29 -24.35 -55.44
N LYS A 553 17.40 -23.14 -54.90
CA LYS A 553 18.56 -22.24 -55.13
C LYS A 553 19.83 -22.71 -54.44
N ARG A 554 19.75 -23.32 -53.26
CA ARG A 554 20.91 -23.97 -52.60
C ARG A 554 21.50 -25.10 -53.44
N ARG A 555 20.65 -25.88 -54.13
CA ARG A 555 21.09 -26.96 -55.02
C ARG A 555 21.73 -26.44 -56.32
N ALA A 556 21.42 -25.21 -56.74
CA ALA A 556 21.86 -24.64 -58.01
C ALA A 556 23.28 -24.01 -58.01
N ARG A 557 24.01 -23.97 -56.89
CA ARG A 557 25.42 -23.51 -56.74
C ARG A 557 25.86 -22.39 -57.71
N LYS A 558 25.27 -21.21 -57.60
CA LYS A 558 25.74 -19.96 -58.25
C LYS A 558 26.19 -18.98 -57.18
N ASP A 559 27.30 -18.27 -57.37
CA ASP A 559 27.77 -17.23 -56.43
C ASP A 559 26.74 -16.10 -56.25
N ARG A 560 25.91 -15.83 -57.27
CA ARG A 560 24.77 -14.90 -57.18
C ARG A 560 23.64 -15.40 -56.26
N ALA A 561 23.59 -16.70 -55.98
CA ALA A 561 22.59 -17.32 -55.12
C ALA A 561 22.84 -17.04 -53.64
N GLU A 562 24.08 -16.78 -53.18
CA GLU A 562 24.34 -16.53 -51.76
C GLU A 562 23.72 -15.21 -51.26
N ALA A 563 23.78 -14.15 -52.08
CA ALA A 563 23.13 -12.88 -51.80
C ALA A 563 21.58 -13.00 -51.85
N GLU A 564 21.05 -13.80 -52.78
CA GLU A 564 19.62 -14.09 -52.84
C GLU A 564 19.14 -14.97 -51.67
N ILE A 565 19.96 -15.93 -51.23
CA ILE A 565 19.67 -16.80 -50.09
C ILE A 565 19.72 -16.00 -48.78
N THR A 566 20.63 -15.04 -48.63
CA THR A 566 20.66 -14.16 -47.44
C THR A 566 19.47 -13.21 -47.40
N THR A 567 19.06 -12.62 -48.53
CA THR A 567 17.82 -11.82 -48.61
C THR A 567 16.55 -12.65 -48.37
N MET A 568 16.52 -13.89 -48.85
CA MET A 568 15.43 -14.84 -48.58
C MET A 568 15.39 -15.28 -47.10
N LYS A 569 16.55 -15.44 -46.42
CA LYS A 569 16.57 -15.66 -44.96
C LYS A 569 15.98 -14.47 -44.19
N LEU A 570 16.38 -13.24 -44.55
CA LEU A 570 15.84 -12.03 -43.93
C LEU A 570 14.33 -11.88 -44.12
N THR A 571 13.80 -12.29 -45.28
CA THR A 571 12.34 -12.29 -45.52
C THR A 571 11.64 -13.39 -44.71
N LYS A 572 12.24 -14.57 -44.58
CA LYS A 572 11.75 -15.63 -43.68
C LYS A 572 11.65 -15.14 -42.24
N ASP A 573 12.70 -14.54 -41.70
CA ASP A 573 12.73 -14.04 -40.31
C ASP A 573 11.66 -12.95 -40.08
N LYS A 574 11.43 -12.09 -41.07
CA LYS A 574 10.35 -11.08 -41.02
C LYS A 574 8.97 -11.71 -41.00
N ILE A 575 8.73 -12.74 -41.81
CA ILE A 575 7.45 -13.46 -41.85
C ILE A 575 7.20 -14.18 -40.52
N GLU A 576 8.21 -14.87 -39.99
CA GLU A 576 8.10 -15.55 -38.69
C GLU A 576 7.83 -14.56 -37.55
N THR A 577 8.44 -13.37 -37.60
CA THR A 577 8.15 -12.29 -36.64
C THR A 577 6.71 -11.79 -36.80
N ALA A 578 6.24 -11.54 -38.03
CA ALA A 578 4.85 -11.13 -38.27
C ALA A 578 3.84 -12.17 -37.80
N MET A 579 4.09 -13.46 -38.03
CA MET A 579 3.24 -14.55 -37.52
C MET A 579 3.13 -14.53 -35.99
N LYS A 580 4.26 -14.36 -35.28
CA LYS A 580 4.25 -14.24 -33.82
C LYS A 580 3.44 -13.04 -33.34
N GLU A 581 3.55 -11.89 -34.00
CA GLU A 581 2.76 -10.71 -33.66
C GLU A 581 1.25 -10.90 -33.92
N PHE A 582 0.88 -11.58 -35.01
CA PHE A 582 -0.52 -11.95 -35.25
C PHE A 582 -1.06 -12.91 -34.21
N GLU A 583 -0.24 -13.86 -33.75
CA GLU A 583 -0.61 -14.80 -32.69
C GLU A 583 -0.83 -14.07 -31.35
N LEU A 584 0.08 -13.17 -30.98
CA LEU A 584 -0.07 -12.31 -29.80
C LEU A 584 -1.34 -11.45 -29.88
N LEU A 585 -1.60 -10.84 -31.03
CA LEU A 585 -2.82 -10.07 -31.27
C LEU A 585 -4.08 -10.95 -31.15
N PHE A 586 -4.04 -12.18 -31.68
CA PHE A 586 -5.14 -13.12 -31.58
C PHE A 586 -5.45 -13.48 -30.12
N TYR A 587 -4.43 -13.80 -29.32
CA TYR A 587 -4.63 -14.06 -27.89
C TYR A 587 -5.15 -12.83 -27.14
N ALA A 588 -4.59 -11.64 -27.39
CA ALA A 588 -5.06 -10.41 -26.76
C ALA A 588 -6.52 -10.10 -27.14
N PHE A 589 -6.89 -10.30 -28.41
CA PHE A 589 -8.26 -10.11 -28.90
C PHE A 589 -9.23 -11.13 -28.30
N ARG A 590 -8.86 -12.41 -28.24
CA ARG A 590 -9.68 -13.46 -27.62
C ARG A 590 -9.88 -13.20 -26.13
N SER A 591 -8.82 -12.87 -25.40
CA SER A 591 -8.90 -12.48 -23.99
C SER A 591 -9.80 -11.26 -23.78
N SER A 592 -9.72 -10.28 -24.69
CA SER A 592 -10.61 -9.11 -24.66
C SER A 592 -12.07 -9.47 -24.95
N ARG A 593 -12.34 -10.43 -25.84
CA ARG A 593 -13.70 -10.90 -26.11
C ARG A 593 -14.29 -11.67 -24.93
N VAL A 594 -13.52 -12.55 -24.28
CA VAL A 594 -13.97 -13.29 -23.09
C VAL A 594 -14.37 -12.34 -21.98
N PHE A 595 -13.57 -11.29 -21.77
CA PHE A 595 -13.87 -10.24 -20.81
C PHE A 595 -15.25 -9.59 -21.02
N PHE A 596 -15.73 -9.55 -22.27
CA PHE A 596 -17.07 -9.08 -22.56
C PHE A 596 -18.08 -10.21 -22.82
N SER A 597 -17.74 -11.50 -22.90
CA SER A 597 -18.75 -12.57 -23.05
C SER A 597 -19.39 -12.93 -21.72
N ASP A 598 -18.63 -12.94 -20.63
CA ASP A 598 -19.08 -13.33 -19.27
C ASP A 598 -20.06 -12.31 -18.64
N THR A 599 -20.64 -11.42 -19.44
CA THR A 599 -21.55 -10.35 -18.99
C THR A 599 -22.97 -10.48 -19.53
N ASN A 600 -23.30 -11.46 -20.39
CA ASN A 600 -24.58 -11.48 -21.13
C ASN A 600 -25.34 -12.82 -21.25
N ASP A 601 -24.85 -13.97 -20.78
CA ASP A 601 -25.53 -15.25 -21.11
C ASP A 601 -26.60 -15.74 -20.11
N ASP A 602 -26.82 -15.04 -18.98
CA ASP A 602 -27.75 -15.53 -17.93
C ASP A 602 -29.14 -14.83 -17.89
N VAL A 603 -29.50 -13.92 -18.81
CA VAL A 603 -30.75 -13.13 -18.67
C VAL A 603 -31.76 -13.30 -19.82
N ASP A 604 -31.41 -13.89 -20.96
CA ASP A 604 -32.30 -13.93 -22.13
C ASP A 604 -32.77 -15.36 -22.54
N GLY A 605 -32.77 -16.34 -21.62
CA GLY A 605 -33.21 -17.72 -21.90
C GLY A 605 -34.19 -18.29 -20.88
N GLU A 606 -35.41 -18.59 -21.33
CA GLU A 606 -36.42 -19.47 -20.70
C GLU A 606 -37.36 -18.87 -19.63
N GLU A 607 -38.24 -17.93 -20.04
CA GLU A 607 -39.64 -18.00 -19.60
C GLU A 607 -40.41 -18.92 -20.57
N SER A 608 -40.24 -20.24 -20.40
CA SER A 608 -41.22 -21.21 -20.90
C SER A 608 -42.21 -21.50 -19.78
N VAL A 609 -43.42 -21.01 -20.01
CA VAL A 609 -44.65 -21.32 -19.29
C VAL A 609 -44.82 -22.85 -19.24
N ASP A 610 -44.68 -23.45 -18.06
CA ASP A 610 -45.27 -24.75 -17.77
C ASP A 610 -46.17 -24.60 -16.54
N GLY A 611 -47.46 -24.39 -16.83
CA GLY A 611 -48.54 -24.61 -15.88
C GLY A 611 -49.22 -25.92 -16.21
N GLU A 612 -48.92 -26.97 -15.47
CA GLU A 612 -49.71 -28.19 -15.24
C GLU A 612 -49.33 -28.59 -13.80
N GLY A 613 -50.21 -28.59 -12.79
CA GLY A 613 -51.49 -29.30 -12.77
C GLY A 613 -51.20 -30.78 -12.55
N ASP A 614 -51.23 -31.24 -11.29
CA ASP A 614 -51.87 -32.51 -10.90
C ASP A 614 -51.66 -32.84 -9.40
N ASP A 615 -52.81 -32.86 -8.72
CA ASP A 615 -53.28 -33.77 -7.67
C ASP A 615 -52.36 -34.93 -7.22
N GLU A 616 -52.00 -34.95 -5.92
CA GLU A 616 -52.42 -35.93 -4.89
C GLU A 616 -51.97 -35.52 -3.48
#